data_AF-A0A6A4IYQ6-F1
#
_entry.id   AF-A0A6A4IYQ6-F1
#
_cell.length_a   1.000
_cell.length_b   1.000
_cell.length_c   1.000
_cell.angle_alpha   90.00
_cell.angle_beta   90.00
_cell.angle_gamma   90.00
#
_symmetry.space_group_name_H-M   'P 1'
#
loop_
_entity.id
_entity.type
_entity.pdbx_description
1 polymer ?
#
loop_
_entity_poly.entity_id
_entity_poly.type
_entity_poly.pdbx_seq_one_letter_code
_entity_poly.pdbx_strand_id
1 'polypeptide(L)'
;MVLQLRWYSYRAIAAYLANTRSSGEKIYPKDPKKRAMVDQMMYFDMGKLYQRFLELYPPMMFMGAPWDKEKAEKLDEAVMMLEEYLTRNKWAAGNQMTLADISLLASVSTLEAVNYDFSKYPKIMAWSENSKKMIPDYEKVNEGAMIWKSMMDKYKQEHPM
;
A
#
# COMPACT_ATOMS: atom_id res chain seq x y z
N MET A 1 32.95 -11.82 -6.47
CA MET A 1 32.05 -11.80 -5.29
C MET A 1 30.62 -11.58 -5.81
N VAL A 2 29.93 -12.65 -6.22
CA VAL A 2 28.55 -12.57 -6.70
C VAL A 2 27.66 -12.59 -5.47
N LEU A 3 27.13 -11.44 -5.09
CA LEU A 3 26.13 -11.34 -4.03
C LEU A 3 24.86 -12.06 -4.50
N GLN A 4 24.67 -13.32 -4.08
CA GLN A 4 23.38 -14.01 -4.11
C GLN A 4 22.44 -13.30 -3.14
N LEU A 5 21.86 -12.17 -3.57
CA LEU A 5 20.87 -11.46 -2.77
C LEU A 5 19.54 -12.21 -2.84
N ARG A 6 19.22 -12.96 -1.78
CA ARG A 6 17.85 -13.43 -1.51
C ARG A 6 17.06 -12.26 -0.96
N TRP A 7 16.34 -11.56 -1.84
CA TRP A 7 15.50 -10.43 -1.46
C TRP A 7 14.14 -10.92 -0.97
N TYR A 8 13.74 -10.54 0.24
CA TYR A 8 12.41 -10.86 0.81
C TYR A 8 11.45 -9.67 0.85
N SER A 9 11.96 -8.44 0.64
CA SER A 9 11.16 -7.22 0.68
C SER A 9 10.87 -6.70 -0.72
N TYR A 10 9.59 -6.61 -1.09
CA TYR A 10 9.18 -6.09 -2.40
C TYR A 10 9.64 -4.65 -2.64
N ARG A 11 9.76 -3.83 -1.58
CA ARG A 11 10.27 -2.45 -1.68
C ARG A 11 11.74 -2.41 -2.04
N ALA A 12 12.55 -3.31 -1.46
CA ALA A 12 13.96 -3.44 -1.82
C ALA A 12 14.13 -3.94 -3.26
N ILE A 13 13.31 -4.91 -3.68
CA ILE A 13 13.29 -5.41 -5.07
C ILE A 13 12.90 -4.28 -6.03
N ALA A 14 11.85 -3.51 -5.72
CA ALA A 14 11.40 -2.40 -6.55
C ALA A 14 12.48 -1.30 -6.66
N ALA A 15 13.12 -0.93 -5.56
CA ALA A 15 14.23 0.02 -5.56
C ALA A 15 15.41 -0.47 -6.40
N TYR A 16 15.79 -1.75 -6.28
CA TYR A 16 16.82 -2.35 -7.12
C TYR A 16 16.46 -2.30 -8.62
N LEU A 17 15.23 -2.69 -8.97
CA LEU A 17 14.76 -2.66 -10.35
C LEU A 17 14.74 -1.22 -10.91
N ALA A 18 14.36 -0.23 -10.10
CA ALA A 18 14.40 1.17 -10.52
C ALA A 18 15.84 1.68 -10.69
N ASN A 19 16.75 1.31 -9.79
CA ASN A 19 18.15 1.73 -9.89
C ASN A 19 18.90 1.09 -11.07
N THR A 20 18.50 -0.11 -11.50
CA THR A 20 19.17 -0.84 -12.60
C THR A 20 18.61 -0.52 -13.98
N ARG A 21 17.46 0.15 -14.07
CA ARG A 21 16.82 0.50 -15.35
C ARG A 21 17.02 1.97 -15.67
N SER A 22 17.30 2.28 -16.93
CA SER A 22 17.50 3.66 -17.41
C SER A 22 16.29 4.57 -17.18
N SER A 23 15.08 4.01 -17.16
CA SER A 23 13.83 4.74 -16.90
C SER A 23 13.49 4.90 -15.40
N GLY A 24 14.16 4.17 -14.51
CA GLY A 24 13.76 4.08 -13.11
C GLY A 24 14.02 5.35 -12.30
N GLU A 25 14.92 6.22 -12.74
CA GLU A 25 15.18 7.52 -12.09
C GLU A 25 13.92 8.42 -12.04
N LYS A 26 12.96 8.21 -12.96
CA LYS A 26 11.67 8.93 -12.96
C LYS A 26 10.79 8.56 -11.76
N ILE A 27 10.81 7.30 -11.33
CA ILE A 27 9.98 6.81 -10.22
C ILE A 27 10.77 6.62 -8.92
N TYR A 28 12.10 6.65 -9.02
CA TYR A 28 13.03 6.53 -7.92
C TYR A 28 14.21 7.53 -8.13
N PRO A 29 14.02 8.85 -7.90
CA PRO A 29 15.05 9.88 -8.17
C PRO A 29 16.37 9.73 -7.40
N LYS A 30 17.50 10.10 -8.01
CA LYS A 30 18.82 10.08 -7.34
C LYS A 30 19.09 11.29 -6.44
N ASP A 31 18.38 12.39 -6.68
CA ASP A 31 18.44 13.58 -5.82
C ASP A 31 18.12 13.17 -4.36
N PRO A 32 19.03 13.40 -3.39
CA PRO A 32 18.88 12.88 -2.03
C PRO A 32 17.59 13.34 -1.34
N LYS A 33 17.16 14.59 -1.58
CA LYS A 33 15.95 15.14 -0.97
C LYS A 33 14.69 14.47 -1.52
N LYS A 34 14.57 14.37 -2.85
CA LYS A 34 13.45 13.65 -3.48
C LYS A 34 13.47 12.17 -3.12
N ARG A 35 14.67 11.56 -3.04
CA ARG A 35 14.84 10.18 -2.61
C ARG A 35 14.27 9.94 -1.22
N ALA A 36 14.64 10.80 -0.26
CA ALA A 36 14.17 10.71 1.11
C ALA A 36 12.64 10.77 1.22
N MET A 37 11.95 11.58 0.41
CA MET A 37 10.49 11.62 0.39
C MET A 37 9.86 10.30 -0.09
N VAL A 38 10.44 9.68 -1.13
CA VAL A 38 9.97 8.38 -1.63
C VAL A 38 10.21 7.29 -0.58
N ASP A 39 11.40 7.28 0.03
CA ASP A 39 11.78 6.29 1.03
C ASP A 39 10.93 6.44 2.29
N GLN A 40 10.69 7.67 2.75
CA GLN A 40 9.80 7.98 3.88
C GLN A 40 8.42 7.34 3.68
N MET A 41 7.82 7.52 2.51
CA MET A 41 6.48 6.99 2.24
C MET A 41 6.46 5.47 2.07
N MET A 42 7.53 4.88 1.53
CA MET A 42 7.73 3.42 1.50
C MET A 42 7.87 2.83 2.91
N TYR A 43 8.58 3.51 3.82
CA TYR A 43 8.71 3.09 5.22
C TYR A 43 7.44 3.33 6.02
N PHE A 44 6.71 4.41 5.76
CA PHE A 44 5.37 4.64 6.31
C PHE A 44 4.42 3.50 5.91
N ASP A 45 4.42 3.11 4.64
CA ASP A 45 3.63 1.97 4.18
C ASP A 45 4.02 0.67 4.91
N MET A 46 5.33 0.40 5.04
CA MET A 46 5.83 -0.81 5.68
C MET A 46 5.52 -0.87 7.18
N GLY A 47 5.84 0.19 7.92
CA GLY A 47 5.84 0.19 9.38
C GLY A 47 4.59 0.78 10.02
N LYS A 48 3.70 1.38 9.23
CA LYS A 48 2.42 1.90 9.72
C LYS A 48 1.26 1.32 8.93
N LEU A 49 1.08 1.67 7.66
CA LEU A 49 -0.16 1.33 6.94
C LEU A 49 -0.38 -0.19 6.81
N TYR A 50 0.54 -0.89 6.14
CA TYR A 50 0.41 -2.33 5.92
C TYR A 50 0.56 -3.13 7.22
N GLN A 51 1.43 -2.67 8.14
CA GLN A 51 1.59 -3.29 9.45
C GLN A 51 0.30 -3.26 10.28
N ARG A 52 -0.39 -2.11 10.33
CA ARG A 52 -1.67 -1.98 11.05
C ARG A 52 -2.77 -2.81 10.42
N PHE A 53 -2.77 -2.97 9.10
CA PHE A 53 -3.62 -3.95 8.42
C PHE A 53 -3.33 -5.38 8.91
N LEU A 54 -2.05 -5.79 8.94
CA LEU A 54 -1.64 -7.12 9.37
C LEU A 54 -1.96 -7.43 10.84
N GLU A 55 -2.01 -6.41 11.69
CA GLU A 55 -2.32 -6.57 13.12
C GLU A 55 -3.82 -6.75 13.39
N LEU A 56 -4.67 -6.26 12.50
CA LEU A 56 -6.13 -6.25 12.65
C LEU A 56 -6.80 -7.37 11.86
N TYR A 57 -6.64 -7.38 10.53
CA TYR A 57 -7.45 -8.22 9.65
C TYR A 57 -7.04 -9.70 9.68
N PRO A 58 -5.75 -10.08 9.52
CA PRO A 58 -5.36 -11.49 9.55
C PRO A 58 -5.72 -12.24 10.84
N PRO A 59 -5.48 -11.72 12.06
CA PRO A 59 -5.89 -12.42 13.28
C PRO A 59 -7.40 -12.67 13.33
N MET A 60 -8.19 -11.70 12.89
CA MET A 60 -9.64 -11.84 12.80
C MET A 60 -10.04 -12.92 11.78
N MET A 61 -9.52 -12.83 10.55
CA MET A 61 -9.92 -13.71 9.45
C MET A 61 -9.39 -15.15 9.57
N PHE A 62 -8.22 -15.37 10.17
CA PHE A 62 -7.56 -16.68 10.19
C PHE A 62 -7.52 -17.36 11.55
N MET A 63 -7.60 -16.59 12.64
CA MET A 63 -7.51 -17.12 14.01
C MET A 63 -8.83 -16.95 14.78
N GLY A 64 -9.86 -16.39 14.16
CA GLY A 64 -11.15 -16.14 14.81
C GLY A 64 -11.06 -15.13 15.95
N ALA A 65 -10.03 -14.28 15.96
CA ALA A 65 -9.93 -13.22 16.96
C ALA A 65 -11.11 -12.24 16.81
N PRO A 66 -11.66 -11.72 17.92
CA PRO A 66 -12.70 -10.69 17.85
C PRO A 66 -12.15 -9.41 17.21
N TRP A 67 -13.06 -8.58 16.68
CA TRP A 67 -12.70 -7.26 16.17
C TRP A 67 -12.06 -6.40 17.27
N ASP A 68 -10.84 -5.93 17.00
CA ASP A 68 -10.06 -5.12 17.92
C ASP A 68 -10.23 -3.63 17.58
N LYS A 69 -10.98 -2.91 18.41
CA LYS A 69 -11.28 -1.48 18.20
C LYS A 69 -10.02 -0.61 18.27
N GLU A 70 -9.08 -0.89 19.15
CA GLU A 70 -7.85 -0.08 19.29
C GLU A 70 -6.98 -0.22 18.04
N LYS A 71 -6.87 -1.44 17.50
CA LYS A 71 -6.15 -1.67 16.24
C LYS A 71 -6.86 -1.08 15.03
N ALA A 72 -8.19 -1.10 15.02
CA ALA A 72 -8.98 -0.41 14.00
C ALA A 72 -8.73 1.10 14.01
N GLU A 73 -8.76 1.75 15.18
CA GLU A 73 -8.46 3.17 15.33
C GLU A 73 -7.03 3.51 14.87
N LYS A 74 -6.05 2.65 15.18
CA LYS A 74 -4.67 2.82 14.67
C LYS A 74 -4.63 2.71 13.15
N LEU A 75 -5.34 1.76 12.55
CA LEU A 75 -5.43 1.66 11.10
C LEU A 75 -6.04 2.92 10.49
N ASP A 76 -7.14 3.41 11.05
CA ASP A 76 -7.79 4.66 10.61
C ASP A 76 -6.85 5.86 10.71
N GLU A 77 -6.04 5.95 11.78
CA GLU A 77 -4.99 6.96 11.91
C GLU A 77 -3.96 6.87 10.76
N ALA A 78 -3.56 5.66 10.35
CA ALA A 78 -2.63 5.51 9.22
C ALA A 78 -3.28 5.93 7.90
N VAL A 79 -4.53 5.54 7.66
CA VAL A 79 -5.26 5.96 6.45
C VAL A 79 -5.42 7.48 6.41
N MET A 80 -5.77 8.10 7.54
CA MET A 80 -5.87 9.56 7.66
C MET A 80 -4.54 10.26 7.38
N MET A 81 -3.42 9.73 7.87
CA MET A 81 -2.10 10.29 7.54
C MET A 81 -1.84 10.27 6.03
N LEU A 82 -2.20 9.19 5.32
CA LEU A 82 -2.07 9.14 3.85
C LEU A 82 -2.94 10.20 3.16
N GLU A 83 -4.19 10.37 3.60
CA GLU A 83 -5.10 11.41 3.10
C GLU A 83 -4.50 12.82 3.26
N GLU A 84 -3.87 13.10 4.41
CA GLU A 84 -3.19 14.38 4.64
C GLU A 84 -1.97 14.60 3.71
N TYR A 85 -1.20 13.55 3.42
CA TYR A 85 -0.11 13.64 2.43
C TYR A 85 -0.64 13.98 1.04
N LEU A 86 -1.75 13.34 0.63
CA LEU A 86 -2.39 13.53 -0.68
C LEU A 86 -3.23 14.82 -0.76
N THR A 87 -3.53 15.45 0.36
CA THR A 87 -4.10 16.81 0.38
C THR A 87 -3.06 17.85 -0.02
N ARG A 88 -1.80 17.64 0.37
CA ARG A 88 -0.68 18.56 0.11
C ARG A 88 0.02 18.32 -1.22
N ASN A 89 -0.11 17.11 -1.77
CA ASN A 89 0.63 16.67 -2.96
C ASN A 89 -0.28 15.90 -3.92
N LYS A 90 0.05 15.93 -5.21
CA LYS A 90 -0.66 15.14 -6.22
C LYS A 90 -0.42 13.62 -6.05
N TRP A 91 0.78 13.26 -5.60
CA TRP A 91 1.24 11.89 -5.38
C TRP A 91 1.86 11.77 -3.99
N ALA A 92 2.00 10.55 -3.48
CA ALA A 92 2.40 10.29 -2.10
C ALA A 92 3.73 10.95 -1.70
N ALA A 93 4.68 11.03 -2.64
CA ALA A 93 6.01 11.61 -2.43
C ALA A 93 6.26 12.92 -3.20
N GLY A 94 5.21 13.59 -3.71
CA GLY A 94 5.33 14.89 -4.36
C GLY A 94 4.47 15.06 -5.63
N ASN A 95 5.05 15.64 -6.68
CA ASN A 95 4.30 16.07 -7.88
C ASN A 95 4.26 15.05 -9.02
N GLN A 96 4.96 13.92 -8.88
CA GLN A 96 4.98 12.83 -9.86
C GLN A 96 4.83 11.48 -9.16
N MET A 97 4.31 10.48 -9.88
CA MET A 97 4.20 9.11 -9.38
C MET A 97 5.58 8.49 -9.18
N THR A 98 5.76 7.75 -8.09
CA THR A 98 7.01 7.13 -7.67
C THR A 98 6.80 5.71 -7.15
N LEU A 99 7.89 5.04 -6.74
CA LEU A 99 7.78 3.75 -6.03
C LEU A 99 6.96 3.83 -4.75
N ALA A 100 6.88 5.00 -4.10
CA ALA A 100 6.02 5.19 -2.94
C ALA A 100 4.54 4.95 -3.30
N ASP A 101 4.09 5.49 -4.43
CA ASP A 101 2.71 5.35 -4.89
C ASP A 101 2.38 3.90 -5.24
N ILE A 102 3.30 3.20 -5.91
CA ILE A 102 3.14 1.77 -6.24
C ILE A 102 3.05 0.93 -4.95
N SER A 103 3.91 1.21 -3.97
CA SER A 103 3.93 0.51 -2.69
C SER A 103 2.63 0.71 -1.92
N LEU A 104 2.21 1.97 -1.75
CA LEU A 104 0.99 2.35 -1.04
C LEU A 104 -0.26 1.84 -1.74
N LEU A 105 -0.28 1.84 -3.08
CA LEU A 105 -1.43 1.37 -3.84
C LEU A 105 -1.68 -0.11 -3.57
N ALA A 106 -0.64 -0.93 -3.44
CA ALA A 106 -0.81 -2.34 -3.08
C ALA A 106 -1.51 -2.51 -1.72
N SER A 107 -1.13 -1.70 -0.72
CA SER A 107 -1.76 -1.69 0.61
C SER A 107 -3.20 -1.16 0.56
N VAL A 108 -3.46 -0.06 -0.16
CA VAL A 108 -4.82 0.49 -0.33
C VAL A 108 -5.72 -0.48 -1.07
N SER A 109 -5.22 -1.16 -2.11
CA SER A 109 -5.99 -2.18 -2.84
C SER A 109 -6.32 -3.39 -1.97
N THR A 110 -5.43 -3.73 -1.02
CA THR A 110 -5.70 -4.76 -0.02
C THR A 110 -6.81 -4.33 0.94
N LEU A 111 -6.80 -3.07 1.38
CA LEU A 111 -7.88 -2.50 2.20
C LEU A 111 -9.22 -2.46 1.45
N GLU A 112 -9.22 -2.08 0.18
CA GLU A 112 -10.41 -2.15 -0.69
C GLU A 112 -10.93 -3.60 -0.79
N ALA A 113 -10.04 -4.59 -0.96
CA ALA A 113 -10.39 -6.00 -1.05
C ALA A 113 -11.08 -6.54 0.22
N VAL A 114 -10.71 -6.02 1.40
CA VAL A 114 -11.36 -6.36 2.67
C VAL A 114 -12.57 -5.47 3.01
N ASN A 115 -13.00 -4.62 2.08
CA ASN A 115 -14.12 -3.67 2.23
C ASN A 115 -13.90 -2.60 3.31
N TYR A 116 -12.67 -2.09 3.45
CA TYR A 116 -12.43 -0.88 4.25
C TYR A 116 -13.18 0.31 3.66
N ASP A 117 -13.84 1.11 4.50
CA ASP A 117 -14.64 2.26 4.06
C ASP A 117 -13.76 3.49 3.78
N PHE A 118 -13.54 3.78 2.49
CA PHE A 118 -12.80 4.96 2.05
C PHE A 118 -13.66 6.22 1.85
N SER A 119 -14.96 6.19 2.16
CA SER A 119 -15.90 7.30 1.86
C SER A 119 -15.49 8.66 2.43
N LYS A 120 -14.74 8.65 3.55
CA LYS A 120 -14.22 9.84 4.24
C LYS A 120 -12.88 10.34 3.69
N TYR A 121 -12.28 9.64 2.72
CA TYR A 121 -10.93 9.89 2.21
C TYR A 121 -10.92 10.17 0.68
N PRO A 122 -11.51 11.30 0.24
CA PRO A 122 -11.67 11.61 -1.18
C PRO A 122 -10.34 11.77 -1.92
N LYS A 123 -9.25 12.19 -1.27
CA LYS A 123 -7.93 12.30 -1.92
C LYS A 123 -7.34 10.91 -2.18
N ILE A 124 -7.47 9.98 -1.25
CA ILE A 124 -7.09 8.57 -1.46
C ILE A 124 -7.89 7.97 -2.60
N MET A 125 -9.22 8.14 -2.64
CA MET A 125 -10.04 7.58 -3.73
C MET A 125 -9.60 8.12 -5.10
N ALA A 126 -9.43 9.44 -5.24
CA ALA A 126 -8.99 10.03 -6.50
C ALA A 126 -7.55 9.62 -6.87
N TRP A 127 -6.65 9.56 -5.89
CA TRP A 127 -5.27 9.14 -6.09
C TRP A 127 -5.19 7.66 -6.48
N SER A 128 -5.97 6.77 -5.87
CA SER A 128 -5.93 5.33 -6.16
C SER A 128 -6.42 5.08 -7.59
N GLU A 129 -7.54 5.69 -8.00
CA GLU A 129 -8.04 5.60 -9.38
C GLU A 129 -7.01 6.09 -10.41
N ASN A 130 -6.35 7.22 -10.14
CA ASN A 130 -5.31 7.74 -11.04
C ASN A 130 -4.09 6.83 -11.07
N SER A 131 -3.69 6.26 -9.93
CA SER A 131 -2.56 5.32 -9.83
C SER A 131 -2.82 4.04 -10.64
N LYS A 132 -4.02 3.46 -10.50
CA LYS A 132 -4.45 2.27 -11.25
C LYS A 132 -4.36 2.47 -12.76
N LYS A 133 -4.79 3.62 -13.27
CA LYS A 133 -4.72 3.98 -14.70
C LYS A 133 -3.30 4.13 -15.24
N MET A 134 -2.32 4.41 -14.37
CA MET A 134 -0.92 4.60 -14.78
C MET A 134 -0.10 3.31 -14.81
N ILE A 135 -0.62 2.22 -14.23
CA ILE A 135 0.07 0.93 -14.15
C ILE A 135 -0.42 0.04 -15.32
N PRO A 136 0.46 -0.35 -16.25
CA PRO A 136 0.11 -1.27 -17.32
C PRO A 136 -0.42 -2.59 -16.75
N ASP A 137 -1.53 -3.06 -17.31
CA ASP A 137 -2.20 -4.30 -16.89
C ASP A 137 -2.46 -4.37 -15.38
N TYR A 138 -2.81 -3.24 -14.75
CA TYR A 138 -3.00 -3.12 -13.30
C TYR A 138 -3.83 -4.27 -12.69
N GLU A 139 -4.99 -4.58 -13.27
CA GLU A 139 -5.86 -5.64 -12.78
C GLU A 139 -5.13 -6.98 -12.68
N LYS A 140 -4.39 -7.34 -13.73
CA LYS A 140 -3.61 -8.57 -13.80
C LYS A 140 -2.47 -8.61 -12.78
N VAL A 141 -1.73 -7.51 -12.64
CA VAL A 141 -0.60 -7.46 -11.69
C VAL A 141 -1.06 -7.35 -10.24
N ASN A 142 -2.31 -6.93 -10.01
CA ASN A 142 -2.93 -6.81 -8.69
C ASN A 142 -3.89 -7.96 -8.34
N GLU A 143 -3.97 -9.02 -9.16
CA GLU A 143 -4.80 -10.21 -8.90
C GLU A 143 -4.54 -10.82 -7.50
N GLY A 144 -3.31 -10.69 -6.97
CA GLY A 144 -2.98 -11.13 -5.62
C GLY A 144 -3.84 -10.48 -4.52
N ALA A 145 -4.34 -9.26 -4.71
CA ALA A 145 -5.25 -8.63 -3.76
C ALA A 145 -6.61 -9.36 -3.68
N MET A 146 -7.02 -10.09 -4.73
CA MET A 146 -8.26 -10.85 -4.75
C MET A 146 -8.26 -12.03 -3.77
N ILE A 147 -7.07 -12.48 -3.34
CA ILE A 147 -6.94 -13.47 -2.28
C ILE A 147 -7.54 -12.93 -0.98
N TRP A 148 -7.24 -11.68 -0.62
CA TRP A 148 -7.81 -11.03 0.56
C TRP A 148 -9.33 -10.86 0.46
N LYS A 149 -9.84 -10.52 -0.72
CA LYS A 149 -11.28 -10.44 -0.96
C LYS A 149 -11.96 -11.79 -0.71
N SER A 150 -11.42 -12.85 -1.30
CA SER A 150 -11.95 -14.21 -1.14
C SER A 150 -11.94 -14.65 0.33
N MET A 151 -10.90 -14.28 1.08
CA MET A 151 -10.79 -14.57 2.51
C MET A 151 -11.82 -13.77 3.34
N MET A 152 -12.00 -12.49 3.04
CA MET A 152 -13.00 -11.66 3.71
C MET A 152 -14.42 -12.14 3.43
N ASP A 153 -14.73 -12.50 2.19
CA ASP A 153 -16.05 -13.02 1.81
C ASP A 153 -16.36 -14.32 2.55
N LYS A 154 -15.37 -15.22 2.68
CA LYS A 154 -15.49 -16.44 3.49
C LYS A 154 -15.73 -16.11 4.97
N TYR A 155 -14.96 -15.19 5.55
CA TYR A 155 -15.13 -14.80 6.94
C TYR A 155 -16.55 -14.28 7.23
N LYS A 156 -17.11 -13.45 6.35
CA LYS A 156 -18.48 -12.92 6.47
C LYS A 156 -19.56 -13.99 6.35
N GLN A 157 -19.34 -15.05 5.57
CA GLN A 157 -20.27 -16.18 5.48
C GLN A 157 -20.30 -16.99 6.78
N GLU A 158 -19.15 -17.16 7.43
CA GLU A 158 -19.02 -17.89 8.70
C GLU A 158 -19.47 -17.05 9.90
N HIS A 159 -19.45 -15.72 9.78
CA HIS A 159 -19.80 -14.76 10.83
C HIS A 159 -20.79 -13.69 10.30
N PRO A 160 -22.05 -14.08 10.00
CA PRO A 160 -23.06 -13.11 9.57
C PRO A 160 -23.32 -12.08 10.68
N MET A 161 -23.28 -10.79 10.31
CA MET A 161 -23.59 -9.66 11.20
C MET A 161 -25.07 -9.63 11.58
#